data_AF-M1XRV8-F1
#
_entry.id   AF-M1XRV8-F1
#
_cell.length_a   1.000
_cell.length_b   1.000
_cell.length_c   1.000
_cell.angle_alpha   90.00
_cell.angle_beta   90.00
_cell.angle_gamma   90.00
#
_symmetry.space_group_name_H-M   'P 1'
#
loop_
_entity.id
_entity.type
_entity.pdbx_description
1 polymer ?
#
loop_
_entity_poly.entity_id
_entity_poly.type
_entity_poly.pdbx_seq_one_letter_code
_entity_poly.pdbx_strand_id
1 'polypeptide(L)'
;MLEPLPALDAALAVDPTLPAGMGPNPGAFPGPRPGGVTSLLGSAVGAFLTTLIVGAILIAAVPDYTRKRMTEVLDEPIGSFIYGVAALIALFVAIVVFVVTLIGIPIAILLAGVAYVLWAVGASIAFLAIGDRLVSHADGWTTPLLVGAAINGGLTLTGIGGIVTFAVGAAGFGTVLRAYL
;
A
#
# COMPACT_ATOMS: atom_id res chain seq x y z
N MET A 1 43.30 26.52 18.71
CA MET A 1 43.31 25.32 19.56
C MET A 1 41.96 24.66 19.42
N LEU A 2 41.87 23.57 18.65
CA LEU A 2 40.64 22.81 18.42
C LEU A 2 40.79 21.53 19.23
N GLU A 3 39.93 21.31 20.23
CA GLU A 3 39.84 20.02 20.92
C GLU A 3 39.23 18.99 19.96
N PRO A 4 39.88 17.83 19.72
CA PRO A 4 39.25 16.77 18.94
C PRO A 4 38.10 16.16 19.74
N LEU A 5 36.97 15.97 19.05
CA LEU A 5 35.74 15.40 19.59
C LEU A 5 35.99 13.98 20.15
N PRO A 6 35.63 13.68 21.42
CA PRO A 6 35.85 12.35 22.02
C PRO A 6 35.10 11.21 21.31
N ALA A 7 34.12 11.54 20.47
CA ALA A 7 33.41 10.58 19.63
C ALA A 7 34.27 10.00 18.50
N LEU A 8 35.31 10.72 18.05
CA LEU A 8 36.22 10.22 17.02
C LEU A 8 37.19 9.17 17.58
N ASP A 9 37.65 9.38 18.83
CA ASP A 9 38.55 8.44 19.52
C ASP A 9 37.84 7.12 19.84
N ALA A 10 36.56 7.15 20.20
CA ALA A 10 35.76 5.95 20.42
C ALA A 10 35.48 5.15 19.13
N ALA A 11 35.41 5.82 17.97
CA ALA A 11 35.21 5.17 16.68
C ALA A 11 36.51 4.61 16.07
N LEU A 12 37.67 5.15 16.46
CA LEU A 12 39.00 4.71 16.03
C LEU A 12 39.69 3.79 17.03
N ALA A 13 39.10 3.59 18.21
CA ALA A 13 39.53 2.55 19.15
C ALA A 13 39.28 1.18 18.52
N VAL A 14 40.30 0.69 17.80
CA VAL A 14 40.43 -0.72 17.44
C VAL A 14 40.35 -1.49 18.74
N ASP A 15 39.24 -2.20 18.96
CA ASP A 15 39.10 -3.14 20.07
C ASP A 15 40.23 -4.18 19.93
N PRO A 16 41.24 -4.15 20.83
CA PRO A 16 42.42 -4.99 20.70
C PRO A 16 42.11 -6.46 21.00
N THR A 17 40.88 -6.76 21.45
CA THR A 17 40.41 -8.14 21.70
C THR A 17 39.81 -8.80 20.46
N LEU A 18 39.55 -8.05 19.39
CA LEU A 18 39.07 -8.60 18.12
C LEU A 18 40.23 -9.20 17.30
N PRO A 19 40.08 -10.41 16.74
CA PRO A 19 41.12 -11.03 15.92
C PRO A 19 41.43 -10.16 14.69
N ALA A 20 42.72 -10.06 14.35
CA ALA A 20 43.19 -9.29 13.20
C ALA A 20 42.46 -9.74 11.92
N GLY A 21 41.64 -8.85 11.35
CA GLY A 21 40.77 -9.14 10.20
C GLY A 21 39.27 -8.99 10.47
N MET A 22 38.84 -8.83 11.72
CA MET A 22 37.45 -8.60 12.12
C MET A 22 37.16 -7.13 12.45
N GLY A 23 37.83 -6.21 11.76
CA GLY A 23 37.47 -4.78 11.78
C GLY A 23 36.27 -4.50 10.86
N PRO A 24 35.59 -3.36 11.02
CA PRO A 24 34.57 -2.91 10.07
C PRO A 24 35.18 -2.90 8.66
N ASN A 25 34.67 -3.73 7.75
CA ASN A 25 35.21 -3.84 6.40
C ASN A 25 35.02 -2.47 5.69
N PRO A 26 36.09 -1.72 5.39
CA PRO A 26 35.97 -0.37 4.84
C PRO A 26 35.40 -0.36 3.41
N GLY A 27 35.31 -1.52 2.75
CA GLY A 27 34.65 -1.71 1.46
C GLY A 27 33.23 -2.29 1.53
N ALA A 28 32.70 -2.59 2.72
CA ALA A 28 31.34 -3.08 2.85
C ALA A 28 30.34 -1.93 2.61
N PHE A 29 29.68 -1.95 1.45
CA PHE A 29 28.52 -1.09 1.23
C PHE A 29 27.49 -1.34 2.33
N PRO A 30 26.95 -0.28 2.97
CA PRO A 30 25.89 -0.43 3.94
C PRO A 30 24.75 -1.24 3.30
N GLY A 31 24.48 -2.44 3.83
CA GLY A 31 23.37 -3.25 3.38
C GLY A 31 22.05 -2.48 3.52
N PRO A 32 21.03 -2.76 2.69
CA PRO A 32 19.72 -2.14 2.83
C PRO A 32 19.21 -2.29 4.26
N ARG A 33 19.11 -1.17 4.99
CA ARG A 33 18.58 -1.18 6.35
C ARG A 33 17.07 -1.35 6.26
N PRO A 34 16.46 -2.32 6.97
CA PRO A 34 15.01 -2.38 7.12
C PRO A 34 14.52 -1.03 7.68
N GLY A 35 13.58 -0.38 6.98
CA GLY A 35 13.09 0.97 7.33
C GLY A 35 13.92 2.13 6.75
N GLY A 36 14.90 1.86 5.89
CA GLY A 36 15.61 2.89 5.14
C GLY A 36 14.72 3.59 4.12
N VAL A 37 15.06 4.84 3.78
CA VAL A 37 14.35 5.68 2.80
C VAL A 37 14.12 4.99 1.44
N THR A 38 14.98 4.05 1.06
CA THR A 38 14.84 3.24 -0.16
C THR A 38 13.65 2.27 -0.11
N SER A 39 13.33 1.69 1.05
CA SER A 39 12.19 0.80 1.23
C SER A 39 10.85 1.54 1.25
N LEU A 40 10.83 2.73 1.84
CA LEU A 40 9.66 3.62 1.84
C LEU A 40 9.39 4.17 0.45
N LEU A 41 10.44 4.58 -0.27
CA LEU A 41 10.31 5.03 -1.64
C LEU A 41 9.82 3.91 -2.57
N GLY A 42 10.35 2.68 -2.42
CA GLY A 42 9.91 1.53 -3.21
C GLY A 42 8.43 1.18 -3.00
N SER A 43 7.97 1.19 -1.74
CA SER A 43 6.55 0.95 -1.44
C SER A 43 5.64 2.08 -1.93
N ALA A 44 6.07 3.35 -1.81
CA ALA A 44 5.34 4.50 -2.34
C ALA A 44 5.19 4.45 -3.86
N VAL A 45 6.27 4.13 -4.58
CA VAL A 45 6.24 3.96 -6.03
C VAL A 45 5.35 2.77 -6.42
N GLY A 46 5.45 1.65 -5.69
CA GLY A 46 4.57 0.50 -5.91
C GLY A 46 3.09 0.84 -5.74
N ALA A 47 2.74 1.56 -4.67
CA ALA A 47 1.37 2.00 -4.40
C ALA A 47 0.86 2.97 -5.49
N PHE A 48 1.68 3.95 -5.87
CA PHE A 48 1.39 4.87 -6.97
C PHE A 48 1.11 4.12 -8.26
N LEU A 49 2.04 3.27 -8.70
CA LEU A 49 1.95 2.55 -9.96
C LEU A 49 0.77 1.57 -9.97
N THR A 50 0.54 0.85 -8.87
CA THR A 50 -0.60 -0.07 -8.76
C THR A 50 -1.91 0.68 -8.92
N THR A 51 -2.08 1.81 -8.23
CA THR A 51 -3.29 2.64 -8.31
C THR A 51 -3.49 3.20 -9.72
N LEU A 52 -2.40 3.69 -10.32
CA LEU A 52 -2.43 4.26 -11.66
C LEU A 52 -2.83 3.20 -12.69
N ILE A 53 -2.18 2.04 -12.67
CA ILE A 53 -2.40 0.96 -13.63
C ILE A 53 -3.81 0.40 -13.46
N VAL A 54 -4.21 0.06 -12.23
CA VAL A 54 -5.53 -0.54 -11.98
C VAL A 54 -6.63 0.48 -12.25
N GLY A 55 -6.49 1.73 -11.81
CA GLY A 55 -7.44 2.80 -12.13
C GLY A 55 -7.56 3.07 -13.64
N ALA A 56 -6.45 3.07 -14.37
CA ALA A 56 -6.44 3.25 -15.82
C ALA A 56 -7.14 2.08 -16.52
N ILE A 57 -6.87 0.84 -16.10
CA ILE A 57 -7.55 -0.35 -16.63
C ILE A 57 -9.06 -0.24 -16.37
N LEU A 58 -9.49 0.16 -15.17
CA LEU A 58 -10.90 0.30 -14.82
C LEU A 58 -11.63 1.33 -15.68
N ILE A 59 -11.02 2.51 -15.88
CA ILE A 59 -11.59 3.56 -16.74
C ILE A 59 -11.63 3.11 -18.20
N ALA A 60 -10.61 2.42 -18.68
CA ALA A 60 -10.53 1.98 -20.07
C ALA A 60 -11.46 0.78 -20.38
N ALA A 61 -11.57 -0.18 -19.47
CA ALA A 61 -12.31 -1.42 -19.69
C ALA A 61 -13.78 -1.33 -19.24
N VAL A 62 -14.06 -0.65 -18.13
CA VAL A 62 -15.39 -0.61 -17.50
C VAL A 62 -15.72 0.79 -16.92
N PRO A 63 -15.85 1.83 -17.77
CA PRO A 63 -16.00 3.23 -17.32
C PRO A 63 -17.29 3.50 -16.53
N ASP A 64 -18.40 2.86 -16.89
CA ASP A 64 -19.70 3.07 -16.22
C ASP A 64 -19.72 2.44 -14.83
N TYR A 65 -19.09 1.27 -14.67
CA TYR A 65 -18.89 0.64 -13.37
C TYR A 65 -18.06 1.56 -12.48
N THR A 66 -16.95 2.07 -12.99
CA THR A 66 -16.03 2.93 -12.25
C THR A 66 -16.73 4.20 -11.74
N ARG A 67 -17.46 4.91 -12.60
CA ARG A 67 -18.23 6.10 -12.20
C ARG A 67 -19.24 5.81 -11.11
N LYS A 68 -20.06 4.76 -11.28
CA LYS A 68 -21.09 4.39 -10.30
C LYS A 68 -20.49 4.08 -8.93
N ARG A 69 -19.35 3.36 -8.90
CA ARG A 69 -18.68 3.02 -7.64
C ARG A 69 -17.99 4.20 -6.98
N MET A 70 -17.43 5.13 -7.76
CA MET A 70 -16.86 6.36 -7.20
C MET A 70 -17.92 7.18 -6.45
N THR A 71 -19.13 7.31 -7.02
CA THR A 71 -20.25 7.99 -6.34
C THR A 71 -20.65 7.27 -5.06
N GLU A 72 -20.78 5.94 -5.11
CA GLU A 72 -21.19 5.12 -3.96
C GLU A 72 -20.19 5.18 -2.80
N VAL A 73 -18.88 5.21 -3.08
CA VAL A 73 -17.83 5.40 -2.06
C VAL A 73 -17.95 6.75 -1.36
N LEU A 74 -18.33 7.80 -2.07
CA LEU A 74 -18.41 9.16 -1.54
C LEU A 74 -19.72 9.45 -0.81
N ASP A 75 -20.82 8.81 -1.22
CA ASP A 75 -22.14 9.01 -0.61
C ASP A 75 -22.25 8.30 0.75
N GLU A 76 -21.67 7.11 0.89
CA GLU A 76 -21.80 6.30 2.12
C GLU A 76 -20.43 5.74 2.61
N PRO A 77 -19.47 6.62 2.91
CA PRO A 77 -18.08 6.22 3.18
C PRO A 77 -17.95 5.38 4.45
N ILE A 78 -18.67 5.73 5.52
CA ILE A 78 -18.63 4.99 6.80
C ILE A 78 -19.25 3.61 6.65
N GLY A 79 -20.40 3.50 5.96
CA GLY A 79 -21.08 2.23 5.72
C GLY A 79 -20.23 1.28 4.88
N SER A 80 -19.65 1.79 3.80
CA SER A 80 -18.74 1.02 2.94
C SER A 80 -17.45 0.61 3.64
N PHE A 81 -16.90 1.48 4.49
CA PHE A 81 -15.73 1.16 5.31
C PHE A 81 -16.01 0.02 6.30
N ILE A 82 -17.10 0.12 7.09
CA ILE A 82 -17.47 -0.92 8.06
C ILE A 82 -17.73 -2.25 7.36
N TYR A 83 -18.44 -2.23 6.23
CA TYR A 83 -18.71 -3.43 5.44
C TYR A 83 -17.41 -4.06 4.92
N GLY A 84 -16.49 -3.23 4.40
CA GLY A 84 -15.18 -3.66 3.95
C GLY A 84 -14.34 -4.27 5.07
N VAL A 85 -14.28 -3.64 6.25
CA VAL A 85 -13.58 -4.18 7.42
C VAL A 85 -14.19 -5.51 7.87
N ALA A 86 -15.51 -5.59 7.99
CA ALA A 86 -16.21 -6.82 8.35
C ALA A 86 -15.92 -7.95 7.35
N ALA A 87 -15.93 -7.64 6.05
CA ALA A 87 -15.62 -8.60 5.00
C ALA A 87 -14.16 -9.04 5.02
N LEU A 88 -13.21 -8.14 5.28
CA LEU A 88 -11.79 -8.48 5.43
C LEU A 88 -11.56 -9.40 6.63
N ILE A 89 -12.24 -9.16 7.76
CA ILE A 89 -12.19 -10.03 8.93
C ILE A 89 -12.76 -11.41 8.59
N ALA A 90 -13.94 -11.47 7.96
CA ALA A 90 -14.57 -12.73 7.56
C ALA A 90 -13.68 -13.52 6.59
N LEU A 91 -13.09 -12.85 5.62
CA LEU A 91 -12.14 -13.42 4.67
C LEU A 91 -10.89 -13.95 5.37
N PHE A 92 -10.31 -13.18 6.29
CA PHE A 92 -9.14 -13.61 7.05
C PHE A 92 -9.44 -14.88 7.85
N VAL A 93 -10.59 -14.93 8.53
CA VAL A 93 -11.05 -16.14 9.24
C VAL A 93 -11.20 -17.31 8.27
N ALA A 94 -11.82 -17.11 7.10
CA ALA A 94 -11.97 -18.15 6.10
C ALA A 94 -10.61 -18.68 5.59
N ILE A 95 -9.65 -17.80 5.30
CA ILE A 95 -8.30 -18.16 4.89
C ILE A 95 -7.61 -18.99 5.98
N VAL A 96 -7.67 -18.55 7.24
CA VAL A 96 -7.07 -19.28 8.37
C VAL A 96 -7.68 -20.67 8.50
N VAL A 97 -9.02 -20.79 8.42
CA VAL A 97 -9.71 -22.08 8.44
C VAL A 97 -9.20 -22.98 7.30
N PHE A 98 -9.12 -22.48 6.06
CA PHE A 98 -8.62 -23.27 4.93
C PHE A 98 -7.15 -23.67 5.09
N VAL A 99 -6.28 -22.79 5.60
CA VAL A 99 -4.87 -23.12 5.85
C VAL A 99 -4.75 -24.22 6.90
N VAL A 100 -5.55 -24.16 7.98
CA VAL A 100 -5.56 -25.19 9.03
C VAL A 100 -6.02 -26.55 8.48
N THR A 101 -6.89 -26.58 7.45
CA THR A 101 -7.30 -27.85 6.83
C THR A 101 -6.22 -28.53 5.97
N LEU A 102 -5.04 -27.92 5.76
CA LEU A 102 -3.91 -28.36 4.91
C LEU A 102 -4.26 -28.63 3.42
N ILE A 103 -5.31 -29.39 3.14
CA ILE A 103 -5.91 -29.61 1.82
C ILE A 103 -6.49 -28.30 1.26
N GLY A 104 -6.89 -27.38 2.13
CA GLY A 104 -7.39 -26.06 1.74
C GLY A 104 -6.33 -25.06 1.27
N ILE A 105 -5.03 -25.38 1.34
CA ILE A 105 -3.95 -24.43 0.98
C ILE A 105 -4.07 -23.91 -0.47
N PRO A 106 -4.29 -24.74 -1.50
CA PRO A 106 -4.45 -24.22 -2.87
C PRO A 106 -5.66 -23.29 -3.00
N ILE A 107 -6.76 -23.61 -2.32
CA ILE A 107 -7.97 -22.79 -2.30
C ILE A 107 -7.71 -21.48 -1.55
N ALA A 108 -7.01 -21.52 -0.43
CA ALA A 108 -6.63 -20.33 0.34
C ALA A 108 -5.75 -19.38 -0.47
N ILE A 109 -4.79 -19.92 -1.22
CA ILE A 109 -3.93 -19.13 -2.12
C ILE A 109 -4.77 -18.46 -3.20
N LEU A 110 -5.67 -19.23 -3.85
CA LEU A 110 -6.56 -18.69 -4.87
C LEU A 110 -7.45 -17.57 -4.30
N LEU A 111 -8.05 -17.82 -3.13
CA LEU A 111 -8.94 -16.88 -2.45
C LEU A 111 -8.20 -15.59 -2.04
N ALA A 112 -6.97 -15.72 -1.52
CA ALA A 112 -6.11 -14.59 -1.19
C ALA A 112 -5.76 -13.77 -2.45
N GLY A 113 -5.48 -14.44 -3.58
CA GLY A 113 -5.23 -13.77 -4.86
C GLY A 113 -6.43 -12.97 -5.34
N VAL A 114 -7.63 -13.56 -5.33
CA VAL A 114 -8.87 -12.86 -5.70
C VAL A 114 -9.12 -11.66 -4.77
N ALA A 115 -8.96 -11.86 -3.47
CA ALA A 115 -9.13 -10.79 -2.49
C ALA A 115 -8.15 -9.64 -2.70
N TYR A 116 -6.89 -9.94 -3.02
CA TYR A 116 -5.88 -8.93 -3.32
C TYR A 116 -6.26 -8.11 -4.56
N VAL A 117 -6.74 -8.75 -5.62
CA VAL A 117 -7.21 -8.06 -6.83
C VAL A 117 -8.41 -7.16 -6.52
N LEU A 118 -9.41 -7.69 -5.81
CA LEU A 118 -10.60 -6.91 -5.41
C LEU A 118 -10.21 -5.72 -4.52
N TRP A 119 -9.26 -5.91 -3.61
CA TRP A 119 -8.74 -4.85 -2.77
C TRP A 119 -8.03 -3.77 -3.58
N ALA A 120 -7.16 -4.15 -4.53
CA ALA A 120 -6.47 -3.20 -5.41
C ALA A 120 -7.46 -2.40 -6.29
N VAL A 121 -8.49 -3.07 -6.81
CA VAL A 121 -9.59 -2.44 -7.57
C VAL A 121 -10.35 -1.45 -6.70
N GLY A 122 -10.80 -1.89 -5.52
CA GLY A 122 -11.54 -1.04 -4.58
C GLY A 122 -10.73 0.18 -4.14
N ALA A 123 -9.49 -0.02 -3.73
CA ALA A 123 -8.58 1.06 -3.36
C ALA A 123 -8.40 2.07 -4.51
N SER A 124 -8.24 1.58 -5.74
CA SER A 124 -8.07 2.44 -6.91
C SER A 124 -9.31 3.28 -7.20
N ILE A 125 -10.51 2.69 -7.10
CA ILE A 125 -11.79 3.41 -7.24
C ILE A 125 -11.89 4.52 -6.19
N ALA A 126 -11.55 4.23 -4.93
CA ALA A 126 -11.65 5.19 -3.85
C ALA A 126 -10.65 6.35 -4.01
N PHE A 127 -9.39 6.07 -4.38
CA PHE A 127 -8.40 7.13 -4.66
C PHE A 127 -8.75 7.94 -5.91
N LEU A 128 -9.28 7.30 -6.94
CA LEU A 128 -9.78 7.98 -8.13
C LEU A 128 -10.96 8.90 -7.79
N ALA A 129 -11.90 8.46 -6.94
CA ALA A 129 -13.01 9.27 -6.46
C ALA A 129 -12.52 10.54 -5.74
N ILE A 130 -11.49 10.39 -4.90
CA ILE A 130 -10.85 11.53 -4.22
C ILE A 130 -10.19 12.46 -5.23
N GLY A 131 -9.42 11.92 -6.18
CA GLY A 131 -8.74 12.70 -7.21
C GLY A 131 -9.71 13.47 -8.12
N ASP A 132 -10.81 12.83 -8.49
CA ASP A 132 -11.88 13.45 -9.27
C ASP A 132 -12.59 14.57 -8.49
N ARG A 133 -12.86 14.37 -7.20
CA ARG A 133 -13.44 15.41 -6.36
C ARG A 133 -12.56 16.67 -6.26
N LEU A 134 -11.24 16.50 -6.33
CA LEU A 134 -10.27 17.60 -6.20
C LEU A 134 -10.08 18.38 -7.50
N VAL A 135 -10.02 17.69 -8.65
CA VAL A 135 -9.62 18.33 -9.91
C VAL A 135 -10.71 18.31 -10.98
N SER A 136 -11.79 17.57 -10.79
CA SER A 136 -12.88 17.35 -11.76
C SER A 136 -12.40 16.70 -13.06
N HIS A 137 -13.08 15.65 -13.52
CA HIS A 137 -12.76 14.97 -14.77
C HIS A 137 -13.32 15.65 -16.04
N ALA A 138 -13.66 16.95 -16.00
CA ALA A 138 -14.30 17.66 -17.14
C ALA A 138 -13.46 17.60 -18.43
N ASP A 139 -12.14 17.69 -18.32
CA ASP A 139 -11.19 17.65 -19.43
C ASP A 139 -10.60 16.24 -19.69
N GLY A 140 -11.08 15.22 -18.98
CA GLY A 140 -10.66 13.83 -19.11
C GLY A 140 -10.17 13.18 -17.80
N TRP A 141 -9.95 11.87 -17.87
CA TRP A 141 -9.68 11.03 -16.70
C TRP A 141 -8.23 10.99 -16.24
N THR A 142 -7.29 11.48 -17.05
CA THR A 142 -5.86 11.41 -16.78
C THR A 142 -5.46 12.20 -15.53
N THR A 143 -5.98 13.41 -15.38
CA THR A 143 -5.64 14.29 -14.24
C THR A 143 -6.16 13.72 -12.92
N PRO A 144 -7.44 13.32 -12.79
CA PRO A 144 -7.94 12.60 -11.61
C PRO A 144 -7.13 11.34 -11.25
N LEU A 145 -6.74 10.54 -12.26
CA LEU A 145 -5.96 9.32 -12.09
C LEU A 145 -4.60 9.59 -11.47
N LEU A 146 -3.87 10.56 -12.05
CA LEU A 146 -2.55 10.95 -11.56
C LEU A 146 -2.63 11.50 -10.14
N VAL A 147 -3.65 12.30 -9.84
CA VAL A 147 -3.87 12.86 -8.50
C VAL A 147 -4.20 11.78 -7.49
N GLY A 148 -5.13 10.87 -7.81
CA GLY A 148 -5.49 9.75 -6.94
C GLY A 148 -4.29 8.83 -6.67
N ALA A 149 -3.53 8.48 -7.71
CA ALA A 149 -2.32 7.68 -7.57
C ALA A 149 -1.24 8.41 -6.74
N ALA A 150 -1.05 9.72 -6.97
CA ALA A 150 -0.10 10.54 -6.22
C ALA A 150 -0.47 10.63 -4.74
N ILE A 151 -1.76 10.72 -4.41
CA ILE A 151 -2.24 10.69 -3.01
C ILE A 151 -1.86 9.36 -2.36
N ASN A 152 -2.12 8.22 -3.02
CA ASN A 152 -1.79 6.91 -2.44
C ASN A 152 -0.27 6.72 -2.24
N GLY A 153 0.52 7.08 -3.27
CA GLY A 153 1.98 7.02 -3.20
C GLY A 153 2.53 7.96 -2.13
N GLY A 154 2.04 9.19 -2.07
CA GLY A 154 2.43 10.20 -1.09
C GLY A 154 2.09 9.78 0.34
N LEU A 155 0.88 9.27 0.58
CA LEU A 155 0.51 8.69 1.88
C LEU A 155 1.49 7.60 2.29
N THR A 156 1.73 6.64 1.40
CA THR A 156 2.64 5.52 1.67
C THR A 156 4.04 6.01 2.03
N LEU A 157 4.52 7.06 1.36
CA LEU A 157 5.83 7.68 1.63
C LEU A 157 5.92 8.29 3.04
N THR A 158 4.82 8.76 3.62
CA THR A 158 4.79 9.31 4.99
C THR A 158 4.95 8.26 6.08
N GLY A 159 4.86 6.96 5.76
CA GLY A 159 4.85 5.87 6.74
C GLY A 159 3.53 5.74 7.53
N ILE A 160 2.83 6.86 7.80
CA ILE A 160 1.47 6.89 8.37
C ILE A 160 0.42 6.44 7.35
N GLY A 161 0.78 6.50 6.06
CA GLY A 161 -0.06 6.09 4.95
C GLY A 161 -0.70 4.72 5.14
N GLY A 162 -0.02 3.76 5.75
CA GLY A 162 -0.55 2.39 5.91
C GLY A 162 -1.94 2.32 6.52
N ILE A 163 -2.26 3.15 7.52
CA ILE A 163 -3.58 3.15 8.16
C ILE A 163 -4.63 3.78 7.24
N VAL A 164 -4.29 4.91 6.60
CA VAL A 164 -5.25 5.63 5.76
C VAL A 164 -5.46 4.89 4.43
N THR A 165 -4.40 4.38 3.80
CA THR A 165 -4.50 3.53 2.60
C THR A 165 -5.23 2.23 2.91
N PHE A 166 -5.06 1.67 4.11
CA PHE A 166 -5.89 0.55 4.57
C PHE A 166 -7.36 0.95 4.69
N ALA A 167 -7.67 2.11 5.30
CA ALA A 167 -9.05 2.56 5.45
C ALA A 167 -9.74 2.83 4.11
N VAL A 168 -9.05 3.52 3.21
CA VAL A 168 -9.51 3.80 1.85
C VAL A 168 -9.66 2.49 1.05
N GLY A 169 -8.70 1.58 1.16
CA GLY A 169 -8.75 0.25 0.53
C GLY A 169 -9.89 -0.62 1.07
N ALA A 170 -10.15 -0.58 2.38
CA ALA A 170 -11.26 -1.28 3.00
C ALA A 170 -12.61 -0.71 2.51
N ALA A 171 -12.77 0.61 2.46
CA ALA A 171 -13.99 1.23 1.95
C ALA A 171 -14.25 0.89 0.47
N GLY A 172 -13.19 0.90 -0.35
CA GLY A 172 -13.26 0.48 -1.75
C GLY A 172 -13.56 -1.01 -1.93
N PHE A 173 -12.96 -1.88 -1.11
CA PHE A 173 -13.26 -3.32 -1.12
C PHE A 173 -14.71 -3.59 -0.71
N GLY A 174 -15.19 -2.91 0.32
CA GLY A 174 -16.57 -3.00 0.81
C GLY A 174 -17.61 -2.60 -0.23
N THR A 175 -17.37 -1.52 -0.98
CA THR A 175 -18.25 -1.12 -2.09
C THR A 175 -18.27 -2.20 -3.17
N VAL A 176 -17.10 -2.69 -3.61
CA VAL A 176 -17.04 -3.75 -4.63
C VAL A 176 -17.87 -4.97 -4.20
N LEU A 177 -17.68 -5.43 -2.96
CA LEU A 177 -18.38 -6.60 -2.43
C LEU A 177 -19.89 -6.36 -2.26
N ARG A 178 -20.29 -5.16 -1.82
CA ARG A 178 -21.70 -4.81 -1.59
C ARG A 178 -22.56 -4.93 -2.84
N ALA A 179 -22.07 -4.69 -4.06
CA ALA A 179 -22.95 -4.85 -5.23
C ALA A 179 -23.08 -6.29 -5.75
N TYR A 180 -22.38 -7.25 -5.16
CA TYR A 180 -22.61 -8.66 -5.45
C TYR A 180 -23.58 -9.32 -4.45
N LEU A 181 -24.03 -8.59 -3.42
CA LEU A 181 -24.94 -9.04 -2.37
C LEU A 181 -26.21 -8.18 -2.35
#